data_AF-A0A8H8SC23-F1
#
_entry.id   AF-A0A8H8SC23-F1
#
_cell.length_a   1.000
_cell.length_b   1.000
_cell.length_c   1.000
_cell.angle_alpha   90.00
_cell.angle_beta   90.00
_cell.angle_gamma   90.00
#
_symmetry.space_group_name_H-M   'P 1'
#
loop_
_entity.id
_entity.type
_entity.pdbx_description
1 polymer ?
#
loop_
_entity_poly.entity_id
_entity_poly.type
_entity_poly.pdbx_seq_one_letter_code
_entity_poly.pdbx_strand_id
1 'polypeptide(L)'
;MPPKRKATEAAAERTTKSRRGGAKEAPPAKPAKASAKKATKSEKAKSSTADGLDPSSFTLEGVQTMFDRYMDEDDNDVIGGEGLERLCGDASMSMEGALPLLVAWSVNAKTLGSITRTEFADAFGKLRIDTPQKVGLMASDLNTLFFDCSIAEKAARMSINNGANGADPYDRTLLRSYQHNAESAYSKFYSFCFALVKPPQSRNIDMETATAFWSAILAPKYPIAGELVAFISEKGTYKAVTKDIWSMTLEFCKTVQPDLQGYDEEEAAWPSLLDDFVEWKKAKLVLVPTEDAMVE
;
A
#
# COMPACT_ATOMS: atom_id res chain seq x y z
N MET A 1 13.30 -44.64 32.88
CA MET A 1 13.79 -45.97 32.43
C MET A 1 13.00 -46.39 31.20
N PRO A 2 13.66 -46.76 30.09
CA PRO A 2 13.04 -47.21 28.84
C PRO A 2 13.07 -48.75 28.70
N PRO A 3 12.55 -49.30 27.60
CA PRO A 3 13.30 -50.26 26.79
C PRO A 3 13.33 -49.77 25.33
N LYS A 4 14.46 -49.50 24.65
CA LYS A 4 15.60 -50.33 24.19
C LYS A 4 15.24 -51.61 23.42
N ARG A 5 15.42 -51.57 22.10
CA ARG A 5 16.29 -52.42 21.22
C ARG A 5 16.13 -51.93 19.76
N LYS A 6 17.16 -51.35 19.10
CA LYS A 6 18.30 -51.95 18.32
C LYS A 6 17.81 -52.86 17.18
N ALA A 7 18.34 -52.87 15.96
CA ALA A 7 19.35 -52.10 15.20
C ALA A 7 19.36 -52.65 13.74
N THR A 8 20.24 -52.10 12.89
CA THR A 8 20.79 -52.59 11.60
C THR A 8 20.04 -52.23 10.31
N GLU A 9 20.65 -52.00 9.14
CA GLU A 9 21.91 -51.38 8.63
C GLU A 9 21.94 -51.64 7.10
N ALA A 10 22.65 -50.80 6.34
CA ALA A 10 23.10 -50.93 4.94
C ALA A 10 22.06 -50.73 3.81
N ALA A 11 22.15 -49.71 2.93
CA ALA A 11 23.20 -49.33 1.96
C ALA A 11 23.18 -50.16 0.66
N ALA A 12 22.90 -49.50 -0.47
CA ALA A 12 23.47 -49.80 -1.79
C ALA A 12 23.15 -48.69 -2.81
N GLU A 13 24.18 -47.95 -3.22
CA GLU A 13 24.24 -47.20 -4.48
C GLU A 13 24.15 -48.15 -5.70
N ARG A 14 23.64 -47.63 -6.83
CA ARG A 14 24.09 -48.09 -8.15
C ARG A 14 24.07 -46.96 -9.18
N THR A 15 25.27 -46.50 -9.48
CA THR A 15 25.68 -45.81 -10.70
C THR A 15 25.58 -46.74 -11.91
N THR A 16 25.20 -46.22 -13.07
CA THR A 16 25.65 -46.76 -14.37
C THR A 16 26.06 -45.61 -15.30
N LYS A 17 27.14 -45.86 -16.04
CA LYS A 17 28.02 -44.91 -16.72
C LYS A 17 27.83 -45.04 -18.24
N SER A 18 27.89 -43.90 -18.93
CA SER A 18 28.58 -43.65 -20.21
C SER A 18 28.18 -44.40 -21.50
N ARG A 19 27.94 -43.62 -22.56
CA ARG A 19 28.75 -43.74 -23.79
C ARG A 19 28.84 -42.41 -24.56
N ARG A 20 30.00 -42.23 -25.20
CA ARG A 20 30.59 -41.03 -25.82
C ARG A 20 30.65 -41.20 -27.34
N GLY A 21 30.60 -40.09 -28.09
CA GLY A 21 31.03 -39.95 -29.50
C GLY A 21 29.98 -39.20 -30.33
N GLY A 22 30.26 -38.20 -31.17
CA GLY A 22 31.50 -37.59 -31.64
C GLY A 22 31.15 -36.38 -32.52
N ALA A 23 32.12 -35.49 -32.75
CA ALA A 23 32.00 -34.23 -33.49
C ALA A 23 31.95 -34.38 -35.03
N LYS A 24 31.32 -33.42 -35.72
CA LYS A 24 31.65 -32.84 -37.06
C LYS A 24 30.61 -31.77 -37.43
N GLU A 25 30.97 -30.49 -37.50
CA GLU A 25 31.52 -29.75 -38.67
C GLU A 25 30.41 -29.20 -39.60
N ALA A 26 30.36 -27.86 -39.75
CA ALA A 26 29.57 -27.10 -40.75
C ALA A 26 30.51 -26.66 -41.91
N PRO A 27 30.13 -25.88 -42.96
CA PRO A 27 28.85 -25.43 -43.57
C PRO A 27 28.85 -25.76 -45.11
N PRO A 28 28.24 -25.07 -46.12
CA PRO A 28 28.17 -23.60 -46.38
C PRO A 28 26.81 -23.05 -46.86
N ALA A 29 26.77 -21.72 -47.00
CA ALA A 29 25.65 -20.87 -47.39
C ALA A 29 25.67 -20.42 -48.87
N LYS A 30 24.52 -19.84 -49.29
CA LYS A 30 24.23 -18.82 -50.36
C LYS A 30 23.46 -19.31 -51.61
N PRO A 31 22.76 -18.44 -52.38
CA PRO A 31 22.40 -17.02 -52.17
C PRO A 31 20.91 -16.64 -52.42
N ALA A 32 20.53 -15.50 -51.82
CA ALA A 32 19.60 -14.44 -52.24
C ALA A 32 18.59 -14.66 -53.40
N LYS A 33 17.34 -14.21 -53.16
CA LYS A 33 16.67 -13.23 -54.03
C LYS A 33 15.68 -12.36 -53.23
N ALA A 34 15.81 -11.06 -53.48
CA ALA A 34 15.08 -9.97 -52.88
C ALA A 34 13.62 -9.92 -53.33
N SER A 35 12.74 -9.41 -52.47
CA SER A 35 11.63 -8.55 -52.89
C SER A 35 11.26 -7.59 -51.77
N ALA A 36 11.02 -6.37 -52.19
CA ALA A 36 11.09 -5.15 -51.41
C ALA A 36 9.72 -4.73 -50.86
N LYS A 37 9.78 -3.97 -49.76
CA LYS A 37 8.86 -2.90 -49.33
C LYS A 37 7.40 -3.27 -49.05
N LYS A 38 7.04 -3.19 -47.77
CA LYS A 38 5.99 -2.25 -47.34
C LYS A 38 6.35 -1.67 -45.98
N ALA A 39 6.53 -0.36 -45.96
CA ALA A 39 6.66 0.43 -44.75
C ALA A 39 5.30 0.43 -44.03
N THR A 40 5.30 0.09 -42.76
CA THR A 40 4.21 0.40 -41.83
C THR A 40 4.84 0.85 -40.52
N LYS A 41 4.97 2.19 -40.43
CA LYS A 41 4.67 3.03 -39.26
C LYS A 41 4.97 2.38 -37.92
N SER A 42 6.10 2.78 -37.32
CA SER A 42 6.26 2.77 -35.86
C SER A 42 5.14 3.61 -35.26
N GLU A 43 4.10 2.95 -34.76
CA GLU A 43 3.10 3.60 -33.93
C GLU A 43 3.67 3.83 -32.54
N LYS A 44 3.91 5.12 -32.33
CA LYS A 44 4.27 5.79 -31.11
C LYS A 44 3.18 5.52 -30.07
N ALA A 45 3.40 4.56 -29.18
CA ALA A 45 2.58 4.35 -27.99
C ALA A 45 2.70 5.57 -27.06
N LYS A 46 1.82 6.56 -27.24
CA LYS A 46 1.72 7.75 -26.40
C LYS A 46 0.27 8.25 -26.29
N SER A 47 -0.68 7.31 -26.16
CA SER A 47 -2.13 7.58 -26.26
C SER A 47 -3.01 6.63 -25.44
N SER A 48 -2.74 6.40 -24.15
CA SER A 48 -3.60 5.51 -23.32
C SER A 48 -4.07 6.08 -21.97
N THR A 49 -3.61 7.25 -21.54
CA THR A 49 -3.98 7.81 -20.22
C THR A 49 -5.15 8.79 -20.26
N ALA A 50 -5.37 9.50 -21.39
CA ALA A 50 -6.43 10.52 -21.49
C ALA A 50 -7.83 9.91 -21.74
N ASP A 51 -7.91 8.76 -22.40
CA ASP A 51 -9.18 8.11 -22.76
C ASP A 51 -9.85 7.44 -21.53
N GLY A 52 -9.04 6.88 -20.62
CA GLY A 52 -9.54 6.20 -19.42
C GLY A 52 -10.14 7.11 -18.34
N LEU A 53 -10.08 8.43 -18.50
CA LEU A 53 -10.62 9.41 -17.53
C LEU A 53 -11.88 10.12 -18.03
N ASP A 54 -12.42 9.73 -19.19
CA ASP A 54 -13.66 10.33 -19.71
C ASP A 54 -14.84 10.03 -18.76
N PRO A 55 -15.53 11.04 -18.20
CA PRO A 55 -16.71 10.85 -17.36
C PRO A 55 -17.88 10.15 -18.08
N SER A 56 -17.97 10.32 -19.40
CA SER A 56 -19.06 9.78 -20.22
C SER A 56 -18.88 8.30 -20.57
N SER A 57 -17.68 7.74 -20.37
CA SER A 57 -17.38 6.32 -20.61
C SER A 57 -18.07 5.38 -19.62
N PHE A 58 -18.53 5.91 -18.48
CA PHE A 58 -18.98 5.08 -17.37
C PHE A 58 -20.17 4.19 -17.73
N THR A 59 -19.98 2.89 -17.50
CA THR A 59 -21.04 1.89 -17.58
C THR A 59 -20.96 0.93 -16.40
N LEU A 60 -22.12 0.47 -15.92
CA LEU A 60 -22.16 -0.57 -14.87
C LEU A 60 -21.55 -1.89 -15.34
N GLU A 61 -21.69 -2.21 -16.63
CA GLU A 61 -21.03 -3.35 -17.26
C GLU A 61 -19.51 -3.18 -17.32
N GLY A 62 -19.02 -1.94 -17.50
CA GLY A 62 -17.59 -1.61 -17.42
C GLY A 62 -17.00 -1.90 -16.05
N VAL A 63 -17.74 -1.66 -14.96
CA VAL A 63 -17.30 -2.03 -13.59
C VAL A 63 -17.12 -3.55 -13.47
N GLN A 64 -18.07 -4.34 -13.98
CA GLN A 64 -17.98 -5.80 -13.96
C GLN A 64 -16.85 -6.32 -14.85
N THR A 65 -16.73 -5.77 -16.06
CA THR A 65 -15.65 -6.11 -17.00
C THR A 65 -14.28 -5.80 -16.42
N MET A 66 -14.16 -4.69 -15.69
CA MET A 66 -12.95 -4.33 -14.97
C MET A 66 -12.66 -5.35 -13.85
N PHE A 67 -13.67 -5.78 -13.09
CA PHE A 67 -13.48 -6.81 -12.06
C PHE A 67 -13.00 -8.14 -12.67
N ASP A 68 -13.65 -8.60 -13.73
CA ASP A 68 -13.35 -9.86 -14.42
C ASP A 68 -11.92 -9.91 -14.98
N ARG A 69 -11.32 -8.75 -15.25
CA ARG A 69 -9.92 -8.65 -15.69
C ARG A 69 -8.92 -8.97 -14.57
N TYR A 70 -9.28 -8.74 -13.31
CA TYR A 70 -8.36 -8.84 -12.17
C TYR A 70 -8.75 -9.91 -11.15
N MET A 71 -9.84 -10.63 -11.36
CA MET A 71 -10.26 -11.72 -10.48
C MET A 71 -9.18 -12.80 -10.34
N ASP A 72 -9.28 -13.54 -9.24
CA ASP A 72 -8.43 -14.67 -8.92
C ASP A 72 -8.72 -15.85 -9.86
N GLU A 73 -7.71 -16.66 -10.16
CA GLU A 73 -7.87 -17.86 -11.00
C GLU A 73 -8.62 -18.98 -10.25
N ASP A 74 -8.52 -18.99 -8.92
CA ASP A 74 -9.16 -19.98 -8.06
C ASP A 74 -10.55 -19.54 -7.57
N ASP A 75 -10.82 -18.23 -7.53
CA ASP A 75 -12.11 -17.66 -7.09
C ASP A 75 -12.57 -16.48 -7.95
N ASN A 76 -13.57 -16.75 -8.80
CA ASN A 76 -14.14 -15.76 -9.73
C ASN A 76 -14.92 -14.61 -9.05
N ASP A 77 -15.15 -14.67 -7.74
CA ASP A 77 -15.85 -13.62 -6.98
C ASP A 77 -14.91 -12.76 -6.14
N VAL A 78 -13.59 -12.97 -6.24
CA VAL A 78 -12.58 -12.25 -5.47
C VAL A 78 -11.45 -11.76 -6.36
N ILE A 79 -11.00 -10.53 -6.15
CA ILE A 79 -9.70 -10.04 -6.61
C ILE A 79 -8.71 -10.33 -5.48
N GLY A 80 -7.83 -11.31 -5.66
CA GLY A 80 -6.75 -11.63 -4.73
C GLY A 80 -5.56 -10.65 -4.83
N GLY A 81 -4.47 -10.98 -4.12
CA GLY A 81 -3.28 -10.11 -4.05
C GLY A 81 -2.64 -9.83 -5.41
N GLU A 82 -2.53 -10.85 -6.27
CA GLU A 82 -1.98 -10.71 -7.63
C GLU A 82 -2.91 -9.90 -8.54
N GLY A 83 -4.23 -10.04 -8.37
CA GLY A 83 -5.23 -9.23 -9.05
C GLY A 83 -5.12 -7.75 -8.67
N LEU A 84 -4.98 -7.48 -7.37
CA LEU A 84 -4.82 -6.13 -6.85
C LEU A 84 -3.52 -5.48 -7.33
N GLU A 85 -2.41 -6.23 -7.36
CA GLU A 85 -1.13 -5.75 -7.90
C GLU A 85 -1.24 -5.35 -9.38
N ARG A 86 -1.89 -6.19 -10.21
CA ARG A 86 -2.16 -5.87 -11.62
C ARG A 86 -3.04 -4.63 -11.77
N LEU A 87 -4.09 -4.50 -10.96
CA LEU A 87 -4.97 -3.33 -10.95
C LEU A 87 -4.19 -2.06 -10.61
N CYS A 88 -3.37 -2.09 -9.57
CA CYS A 88 -2.54 -0.95 -9.18
C CYS A 88 -1.52 -0.58 -10.28
N GLY A 89 -0.91 -1.58 -10.93
CA GLY A 89 -0.03 -1.36 -12.09
C GLY A 89 -0.74 -0.64 -13.25
N ASP A 90 -1.92 -1.13 -13.64
CA ASP A 90 -2.73 -0.53 -14.72
C ASP A 90 -3.30 0.84 -14.34
N ALA A 91 -3.53 1.08 -13.04
CA ALA A 91 -3.90 2.38 -12.47
C ALA A 91 -2.72 3.35 -12.32
N SER A 92 -1.49 2.94 -12.68
CA SER A 92 -0.26 3.72 -12.49
C SER A 92 0.00 4.12 -11.03
N MET A 93 -0.31 3.20 -10.10
CA MET A 93 -0.14 3.37 -8.66
C MET A 93 1.00 2.49 -8.14
N SER A 94 1.69 2.96 -7.09
CA SER A 94 2.61 2.10 -6.35
C SER A 94 1.85 1.11 -5.48
N MET A 95 2.31 -0.14 -5.42
CA MET A 95 1.86 -1.13 -4.43
C MET A 95 2.46 -0.88 -3.04
N GLU A 96 3.43 0.02 -2.93
CA GLU A 96 4.01 0.43 -1.66
C GLU A 96 3.34 1.71 -1.13
N GLY A 97 3.25 1.82 0.20
CA GLY A 97 2.71 2.99 0.88
C GLY A 97 1.19 2.96 1.04
N ALA A 98 0.58 4.14 1.11
CA ALA A 98 -0.84 4.28 1.47
C ALA A 98 -1.82 4.00 0.33
N LEU A 99 -1.39 4.09 -0.94
CA LEU A 99 -2.29 4.08 -2.09
C LEU A 99 -3.17 2.81 -2.20
N PRO A 100 -2.64 1.57 -2.09
CA PRO A 100 -3.49 0.38 -2.10
C PRO A 100 -4.45 0.30 -0.91
N LEU A 101 -4.03 0.83 0.25
CA LEU A 101 -4.88 0.90 1.45
C LEU A 101 -6.03 1.88 1.27
N LEU A 102 -5.83 2.97 0.53
CA LEU A 102 -6.89 3.92 0.16
C LEU A 102 -7.89 3.31 -0.82
N VAL A 103 -7.44 2.43 -1.72
CA VAL A 103 -8.35 1.64 -2.57
C VAL A 103 -9.18 0.70 -1.71
N ALA A 104 -8.55 -0.07 -0.82
CA ALA A 104 -9.25 -0.95 0.12
C ALA A 104 -10.26 -0.18 0.99
N TRP A 105 -9.91 1.03 1.45
CA TRP A 105 -10.81 1.92 2.17
C TRP A 105 -12.01 2.37 1.31
N SER A 106 -11.77 2.75 0.06
CA SER A 106 -12.81 3.23 -0.86
C SER A 106 -13.88 2.19 -1.16
N VAL A 107 -13.50 0.91 -1.18
CA VAL A 107 -14.41 -0.23 -1.37
C VAL A 107 -14.91 -0.83 -0.06
N ASN A 108 -14.48 -0.29 1.08
CA ASN A 108 -14.77 -0.81 2.41
C ASN A 108 -14.44 -2.31 2.54
N ALA A 109 -13.24 -2.68 2.06
CA ALA A 109 -12.77 -4.06 2.06
C ALA A 109 -12.72 -4.63 3.48
N LYS A 110 -13.14 -5.89 3.63
CA LYS A 110 -13.14 -6.58 4.93
C LYS A 110 -11.87 -7.38 5.22
N THR A 111 -11.08 -7.70 4.20
CA THR A 111 -9.92 -8.57 4.32
C THR A 111 -8.75 -7.99 3.55
N LEU A 112 -7.59 -7.93 4.21
CA LEU A 112 -6.37 -7.40 3.60
C LEU A 112 -5.97 -8.23 2.37
N GLY A 113 -5.66 -7.55 1.28
CA GLY A 113 -5.16 -8.19 0.05
C GLY A 113 -6.23 -8.87 -0.80
N SER A 114 -7.51 -8.77 -0.43
CA SER A 114 -8.62 -9.32 -1.21
C SER A 114 -9.78 -8.35 -1.30
N ILE A 115 -10.41 -8.24 -2.47
CA ILE A 115 -11.63 -7.44 -2.67
C ILE A 115 -12.69 -8.33 -3.31
N THR A 116 -13.86 -8.45 -2.67
CA THR A 116 -14.98 -9.23 -3.23
C THR A 116 -15.68 -8.46 -4.36
N ARG A 117 -16.33 -9.18 -5.28
CA ARG A 117 -17.13 -8.57 -6.36
C ARG A 117 -18.20 -7.63 -5.84
N THR A 118 -18.83 -7.99 -4.73
CA THR A 118 -19.85 -7.15 -4.10
C THR A 118 -19.27 -5.84 -3.60
N GLU A 119 -18.15 -5.88 -2.85
CA GLU A 119 -17.46 -4.67 -2.37
C GLU A 119 -17.04 -3.77 -3.53
N PHE A 120 -16.45 -4.36 -4.58
CA PHE A 120 -15.99 -3.63 -5.76
C PHE A 120 -17.15 -2.99 -6.54
N ALA A 121 -18.17 -3.78 -6.91
CA ALA A 121 -19.28 -3.32 -7.73
C ALA A 121 -20.14 -2.27 -7.02
N ASP A 122 -20.41 -2.47 -5.71
CA ASP A 122 -21.20 -1.52 -4.93
C ASP A 122 -20.50 -0.18 -4.77
N ALA A 123 -19.20 -0.20 -4.47
CA ALA A 123 -18.44 1.02 -4.25
C ALA A 123 -18.15 1.76 -5.56
N PHE A 124 -17.59 1.07 -6.55
CA PHE A 124 -17.20 1.68 -7.82
C PHE A 124 -18.39 1.98 -8.72
N GLY A 125 -19.50 1.25 -8.60
CA GLY A 125 -20.77 1.64 -9.22
C GLY A 125 -21.30 2.97 -8.68
N LYS A 126 -21.27 3.18 -7.35
CA LYS A 126 -21.67 4.46 -6.72
C LYS A 126 -20.70 5.58 -7.05
N LEU A 127 -19.40 5.31 -7.01
CA LEU A 127 -18.35 6.27 -7.31
C LEU A 127 -18.18 6.53 -8.83
N ARG A 128 -18.92 5.83 -9.69
CA ARG A 128 -18.79 5.92 -11.15
C ARG A 128 -17.37 5.63 -11.67
N ILE A 129 -16.72 4.61 -11.11
CA ILE A 129 -15.36 4.17 -11.46
C ILE A 129 -15.46 2.86 -12.26
N ASP A 130 -15.10 2.90 -13.54
CA ASP A 130 -15.14 1.76 -14.47
C ASP A 130 -13.80 1.48 -15.15
N THR A 131 -12.77 2.27 -14.85
CA THR A 131 -11.43 2.13 -15.41
C THR A 131 -10.35 2.16 -14.33
N PRO A 132 -9.20 1.49 -14.55
CA PRO A 132 -8.06 1.57 -13.62
C PRO A 132 -7.56 2.99 -13.43
N GLN A 133 -7.61 3.83 -14.46
CA GLN A 133 -7.15 5.22 -14.39
C GLN A 133 -8.02 6.05 -13.42
N LYS A 134 -9.33 5.79 -13.36
CA LYS A 134 -10.23 6.42 -12.38
C LYS A 134 -9.95 5.92 -10.95
N VAL A 135 -9.58 4.65 -10.76
CA VAL A 135 -9.12 4.12 -9.46
C VAL A 135 -7.86 4.86 -9.00
N GLY A 136 -6.87 5.00 -9.89
CA GLY A 136 -5.63 5.73 -9.60
C GLY A 136 -5.87 7.19 -9.21
N LEU A 137 -6.73 7.89 -9.95
CA LEU A 137 -7.11 9.26 -9.64
C LEU A 137 -7.79 9.36 -8.26
N MET A 138 -8.74 8.48 -7.97
CA MET A 138 -9.45 8.47 -6.69
C MET A 138 -8.50 8.22 -5.51
N ALA A 139 -7.59 7.25 -5.62
CA ALA A 139 -6.62 6.97 -4.58
C ALA A 139 -5.64 8.16 -4.38
N SER A 140 -5.21 8.79 -5.47
CA SER A 140 -4.36 10.00 -5.42
C SER A 140 -5.08 11.19 -4.77
N ASP A 141 -6.36 11.39 -5.08
CA ASP A 141 -7.18 12.45 -4.49
C ASP A 141 -7.32 12.25 -2.96
N LEU A 142 -7.58 11.01 -2.51
CA LEU A 142 -7.61 10.66 -1.09
C LEU A 142 -6.24 10.83 -0.42
N ASN A 143 -5.16 10.42 -1.10
CA ASN A 143 -3.80 10.56 -0.58
C ASN A 143 -3.46 12.03 -0.35
N THR A 144 -3.79 12.88 -1.32
CA THR A 144 -3.61 14.33 -1.22
C THR A 144 -4.41 14.91 -0.05
N LEU A 145 -5.65 14.44 0.15
CA LEU A 145 -6.48 14.90 1.25
C LEU A 145 -5.91 14.55 2.63
N PHE A 146 -5.37 13.33 2.80
CA PHE A 146 -4.97 12.81 4.10
C PHE A 146 -3.55 13.19 4.52
N PHE A 147 -2.61 13.16 3.59
CA PHE A 147 -1.17 13.27 3.88
C PHE A 147 -0.59 14.65 3.55
N ASP A 148 -1.32 15.46 2.80
CA ASP A 148 -0.71 16.48 1.97
C ASP A 148 -1.33 17.86 2.26
N CYS A 149 -1.13 18.38 3.48
CA CYS A 149 -1.81 19.59 3.98
C CYS A 149 -0.93 20.84 3.87
N SER A 150 -0.94 21.55 2.74
CA SER A 150 -1.57 22.88 2.74
C SER A 150 -2.99 22.80 2.18
N ILE A 151 -3.95 22.59 3.08
CA ILE A 151 -5.39 22.52 2.76
C ILE A 151 -5.86 23.86 2.16
N ALA A 152 -5.29 25.00 2.60
CA ALA A 152 -5.65 26.33 2.10
C ALA A 152 -5.19 26.59 0.65
N GLU A 153 -3.98 26.17 0.27
CA GLU A 153 -3.46 26.38 -1.10
C GLU A 153 -3.98 25.33 -2.10
N LYS A 154 -4.31 24.12 -1.62
CA LYS A 154 -4.84 23.04 -2.47
C LYS A 154 -6.36 23.11 -2.65
N ALA A 155 -7.12 23.57 -1.66
CA ALA A 155 -8.54 23.90 -1.86
C ALA A 155 -8.72 25.01 -2.92
N ALA A 156 -7.80 25.99 -2.97
CA ALA A 156 -7.78 27.00 -4.03
C ALA A 156 -7.47 26.40 -5.42
N ARG A 157 -6.66 25.34 -5.50
CA ARG A 157 -6.35 24.61 -6.76
C ARG A 157 -7.45 23.63 -7.19
N MET A 158 -8.10 22.92 -6.26
CA MET A 158 -9.26 22.06 -6.53
C MET A 158 -10.55 22.85 -6.79
N SER A 159 -10.58 24.13 -6.39
CA SER A 159 -11.60 25.11 -6.79
C SER A 159 -11.35 25.72 -8.19
N ILE A 160 -10.30 25.29 -8.91
CA ILE A 160 -10.17 25.53 -10.36
C ILE A 160 -10.74 24.31 -11.12
N ASN A 161 -12.00 24.02 -10.85
CA ASN A 161 -12.95 23.52 -11.85
C ASN A 161 -14.38 23.68 -11.32
N ASN A 162 -14.70 24.89 -10.88
CA ASN A 162 -16.00 25.49 -11.23
C ASN A 162 -15.94 26.01 -12.69
N GLY A 163 -15.39 25.19 -13.58
CA GLY A 163 -15.31 25.42 -15.01
C GLY A 163 -16.48 24.73 -15.68
N ALA A 164 -17.34 25.55 -16.28
CA ALA A 164 -18.40 25.20 -17.23
C ALA A 164 -18.30 23.79 -17.87
N ASN A 165 -19.36 22.98 -17.72
CA ASN A 165 -19.71 21.86 -18.60
C ASN A 165 -18.67 20.72 -18.80
N GLY A 166 -18.04 20.24 -17.73
CA GLY A 166 -17.31 18.95 -17.75
C GLY A 166 -17.55 18.19 -16.45
N ALA A 167 -18.14 16.99 -16.51
CA ALA A 167 -18.36 16.16 -15.32
C ALA A 167 -17.00 15.70 -14.72
N ASP A 168 -16.94 15.50 -13.41
CA ASP A 168 -15.75 14.89 -12.77
C ASP A 168 -15.51 13.48 -13.36
N PRO A 169 -14.25 13.03 -13.56
CA PRO A 169 -13.94 11.69 -14.10
C PRO A 169 -14.58 10.52 -13.33
N TYR A 170 -14.89 10.75 -12.06
CA TYR A 170 -15.63 9.85 -11.18
C TYR A 170 -16.46 10.69 -10.19
N ASP A 171 -17.42 10.08 -9.50
CA ASP A 171 -18.23 10.77 -8.49
C ASP A 171 -17.40 11.08 -7.23
N ARG A 172 -17.06 12.36 -7.07
CA ARG A 172 -16.29 12.91 -5.96
C ARG A 172 -17.12 13.31 -4.74
N THR A 173 -18.41 13.00 -4.69
CA THR A 173 -19.30 13.39 -3.57
C THR A 173 -18.75 12.92 -2.22
N LEU A 174 -18.26 11.68 -2.15
CA LEU A 174 -17.66 11.13 -0.93
C LEU A 174 -16.36 11.87 -0.55
N LEU A 175 -15.49 12.14 -1.52
CA LEU A 175 -14.25 12.90 -1.31
C LEU A 175 -14.55 14.29 -0.74
N ARG A 176 -15.52 15.00 -1.33
CA ARG A 176 -15.96 16.33 -0.87
C ARG A 176 -16.50 16.29 0.56
N SER A 177 -17.19 15.22 0.94
CA SER A 177 -17.66 15.04 2.32
C SER A 177 -16.50 14.93 3.32
N TYR A 178 -15.40 14.28 2.93
CA TYR A 178 -14.20 14.18 3.76
C TYR A 178 -13.44 15.50 3.85
N GLN A 179 -13.45 16.34 2.81
CA GLN A 179 -12.78 17.65 2.81
C GLN A 179 -13.28 18.56 3.94
N HIS A 180 -14.56 18.52 4.27
CA HIS A 180 -15.13 19.31 5.36
C HIS A 180 -14.62 18.89 6.75
N ASN A 181 -14.16 17.64 6.90
CA ASN A 181 -13.62 17.12 8.16
C ASN A 181 -12.50 16.10 7.89
N ALA A 182 -11.40 16.57 7.29
CA ALA A 182 -10.32 15.72 6.81
C ALA A 182 -9.65 14.94 7.95
N GLU A 183 -9.47 15.56 9.12
CA GLU A 183 -8.88 14.91 10.30
C GLU A 183 -9.78 13.78 10.86
N SER A 184 -11.11 13.98 10.89
CA SER A 184 -12.02 12.90 11.27
C SER A 184 -12.04 11.77 10.24
N ALA A 185 -12.03 12.11 8.94
CA ALA A 185 -11.98 11.12 7.87
C ALA A 185 -10.69 10.29 7.94
N TYR A 186 -9.54 10.93 8.14
CA TYR A 186 -8.26 10.27 8.33
C TYR A 186 -8.24 9.39 9.58
N SER A 187 -8.81 9.85 10.70
CA SER A 187 -8.92 9.04 11.92
C SER A 187 -9.78 7.78 11.73
N LYS A 188 -10.84 7.88 10.91
CA LYS A 188 -11.66 6.73 10.50
C LYS A 188 -10.89 5.78 9.59
N PHE A 189 -10.15 6.30 8.62
CA PHE A 189 -9.26 5.50 7.76
C PHE A 189 -8.20 4.75 8.57
N TYR A 190 -7.56 5.43 9.54
CA TYR A 190 -6.59 4.83 10.45
C TYR A 190 -7.21 3.70 11.29
N SER A 191 -8.42 3.91 11.81
CA SER A 191 -9.17 2.89 12.57
C SER A 191 -9.57 1.70 11.69
N PHE A 192 -9.91 1.95 10.43
CA PHE A 192 -10.21 0.92 9.43
C PHE A 192 -9.00 0.04 9.14
N CYS A 193 -7.81 0.62 9.00
CA CYS A 193 -6.60 -0.15 8.75
C CYS A 193 -6.34 -1.21 9.83
N PHE A 194 -6.58 -0.89 11.11
CA PHE A 194 -6.52 -1.89 12.19
C PHE A 194 -7.49 -3.05 11.95
N ALA A 195 -8.75 -2.75 11.61
CA ALA A 195 -9.76 -3.77 11.37
C ALA A 195 -9.44 -4.64 10.14
N LEU A 196 -8.84 -4.04 9.11
CA LEU A 196 -8.47 -4.70 7.85
C LEU A 196 -7.38 -5.75 8.06
N VAL A 197 -6.36 -5.43 8.87
CA VAL A 197 -5.18 -6.31 9.06
C VAL A 197 -5.32 -7.26 10.25
N LYS A 198 -6.22 -6.97 11.19
CA LYS A 198 -6.41 -7.80 12.39
C LYS A 198 -6.95 -9.17 11.99
N PRO A 199 -6.23 -10.28 12.28
CA PRO A 199 -6.70 -11.62 11.95
C PRO A 199 -8.08 -11.91 12.56
N PRO A 200 -8.96 -12.69 11.90
CA PRO A 200 -10.30 -12.97 12.41
C PRO A 200 -10.32 -13.61 13.80
N GLN A 201 -9.34 -14.48 14.08
CA GLN A 201 -9.22 -15.25 15.32
C GLN A 201 -8.44 -14.50 16.42
N SER A 202 -7.85 -13.34 16.10
CA SER A 202 -7.01 -12.56 17.02
C SER A 202 -7.66 -11.22 17.39
N ARG A 203 -7.33 -10.75 18.59
CA ARG A 203 -7.64 -9.37 19.03
C ARG A 203 -6.49 -8.40 18.72
N ASN A 204 -5.33 -8.92 18.37
CA ASN A 204 -4.08 -8.17 18.21
C ASN A 204 -3.50 -8.39 16.82
N ILE A 205 -2.72 -7.42 16.37
CA ILE A 205 -1.88 -7.50 15.17
C ILE A 205 -0.45 -7.78 15.63
N ASP A 206 0.34 -8.51 14.86
CA ASP A 206 1.78 -8.64 15.11
C ASP A 206 2.49 -7.29 14.93
N MET A 207 3.63 -7.14 15.60
CA MET A 207 4.35 -5.86 15.60
C MET A 207 4.90 -5.51 14.20
N GLU A 208 5.34 -6.50 13.42
CA GLU A 208 5.89 -6.28 12.08
C GLU A 208 4.84 -5.65 11.16
N THR A 209 3.64 -6.26 11.08
CA THR A 209 2.52 -5.72 10.32
C THR A 209 2.11 -4.32 10.81
N ALA A 210 2.05 -4.11 12.13
CA ALA A 210 1.73 -2.79 12.68
C ALA A 210 2.76 -1.72 12.27
N THR A 211 4.06 -2.03 12.35
CA THR A 211 5.13 -1.10 11.93
C THR A 211 5.12 -0.81 10.44
N ALA A 212 4.85 -1.81 9.60
CA ALA A 212 4.70 -1.62 8.16
C ALA A 212 3.55 -0.63 7.85
N PHE A 213 2.42 -0.78 8.54
CA PHE A 213 1.30 0.13 8.38
C PHE A 213 1.61 1.53 8.92
N TRP A 214 2.18 1.66 10.11
CA TRP A 214 2.58 2.98 10.64
C TRP A 214 3.59 3.69 9.73
N SER A 215 4.52 2.96 9.13
CA SER A 215 5.42 3.51 8.11
C SER A 215 4.67 3.98 6.86
N ALA A 216 3.62 3.29 6.44
CA ALA A 216 2.85 3.62 5.25
C ALA A 216 1.84 4.76 5.48
N ILE A 217 1.20 4.83 6.65
CA ILE A 217 0.03 5.69 6.89
C ILE A 217 0.19 6.69 8.03
N LEU A 218 1.22 6.61 8.88
CA LEU A 218 1.49 7.64 9.90
C LEU A 218 2.73 8.46 9.57
N ALA A 219 3.85 7.79 9.26
CA ALA A 219 5.14 8.45 9.02
C ALA A 219 5.11 9.54 7.94
N PRO A 220 4.35 9.42 6.82
CA PRO A 220 4.25 10.49 5.83
C PRO A 220 3.54 11.75 6.36
N LYS A 221 2.69 11.64 7.38
CA LYS A 221 1.92 12.76 7.96
C LYS A 221 2.57 13.31 9.24
N TYR A 222 3.17 12.43 10.06
CA TYR A 222 3.74 12.76 11.36
C TYR A 222 5.20 12.29 11.43
N PRO A 223 6.19 13.19 11.41
CA PRO A 223 7.61 12.82 11.46
C PRO A 223 7.97 11.93 12.66
N ILE A 224 7.36 12.19 13.82
CA ILE A 224 7.59 11.40 15.05
C ILE A 224 7.21 9.92 14.90
N ALA A 225 6.27 9.59 14.01
CA ALA A 225 5.90 8.20 13.75
C ALA A 225 7.02 7.45 13.01
N GLY A 226 7.80 8.12 12.16
CA GLY A 226 8.97 7.52 11.51
C GLY A 226 10.05 7.15 12.54
N GLU A 227 10.26 8.00 13.53
CA GLU A 227 11.18 7.73 14.64
C GLU A 227 10.68 6.60 15.55
N LEU A 228 9.36 6.53 15.80
CA LEU A 228 8.74 5.44 16.54
C LEU A 228 8.98 4.08 15.86
N VAL A 229 8.81 4.02 14.53
CA VAL A 229 9.09 2.79 13.76
C VAL A 229 10.57 2.39 13.85
N ALA A 230 11.49 3.37 13.80
CA ALA A 230 12.92 3.12 13.97
C ALA A 230 13.25 2.59 15.37
N PHE A 231 12.65 3.16 16.42
CA PHE A 231 12.77 2.69 17.79
C PHE A 231 12.31 1.24 17.95
N ILE A 232 11.13 0.89 17.43
CA ILE A 232 10.59 -0.47 17.53
C ILE A 232 11.54 -1.49 16.87
N SER A 233 12.10 -1.10 15.72
CA SER A 233 13.07 -1.91 14.98
C SER A 233 14.38 -2.11 15.75
N GLU A 234 14.84 -1.10 16.50
CA GLU A 234 16.05 -1.16 17.33
C GLU A 234 15.85 -1.98 18.61
N LYS A 235 14.72 -1.78 19.31
CA LYS A 235 14.45 -2.44 20.59
C LYS A 235 14.03 -3.90 20.42
N GLY A 236 13.18 -4.21 19.43
CA GLY A 236 12.81 -5.58 19.05
C GLY A 236 12.06 -6.41 20.11
N THR A 237 11.68 -5.83 21.25
CA THR A 237 11.05 -6.58 22.36
C THR A 237 9.54 -6.75 22.23
N TYR A 238 8.87 -5.90 21.45
CA TYR A 238 7.42 -5.91 21.32
C TYR A 238 6.96 -6.87 20.24
N LYS A 239 5.94 -7.68 20.54
CA LYS A 239 5.48 -8.75 19.65
C LYS A 239 4.10 -8.53 19.05
N ALA A 240 3.28 -7.69 19.69
CA ALA A 240 1.89 -7.50 19.28
C ALA A 240 1.39 -6.09 19.63
N VAL A 241 0.44 -5.62 18.83
CA VAL A 241 -0.25 -4.34 18.98
C VAL A 241 -1.73 -4.60 19.22
N THR A 242 -2.24 -4.08 20.33
CA THR A 242 -3.66 -4.10 20.67
C THR A 242 -4.37 -2.90 20.01
N LYS A 243 -5.71 -2.92 19.98
CA LYS A 243 -6.50 -1.78 19.50
C LYS A 243 -6.20 -0.49 20.28
N ASP A 244 -5.91 -0.62 21.57
CA ASP A 244 -5.58 0.49 22.45
C ASP A 244 -4.25 1.13 22.06
N ILE A 245 -3.17 0.33 21.98
CA ILE A 245 -1.84 0.80 21.52
C ILE A 245 -1.95 1.46 20.14
N TRP A 246 -2.67 0.83 19.20
CA TRP A 246 -2.92 1.40 17.88
C TRP A 246 -3.59 2.77 17.96
N SER A 247 -4.68 2.89 18.71
CA SER A 247 -5.44 4.15 18.81
C SER A 247 -4.63 5.24 19.49
N MET A 248 -3.93 4.92 20.59
CA MET A 248 -3.08 5.84 21.32
C MET A 248 -1.85 6.28 20.52
N THR A 249 -1.34 5.44 19.61
CA THR A 249 -0.23 5.84 18.73
C THR A 249 -0.62 7.00 17.81
N LEU A 250 -1.85 7.01 17.25
CA LEU A 250 -2.30 8.15 16.46
C LEU A 250 -2.49 9.39 17.32
N GLU A 251 -3.06 9.25 18.51
CA GLU A 251 -3.25 10.38 19.42
C GLU A 251 -1.90 11.00 19.81
N PHE A 252 -0.94 10.17 20.18
CA PHE A 252 0.43 10.59 20.47
C PHE A 252 1.06 11.35 19.29
N CYS A 253 0.92 10.84 18.07
CA CYS A 253 1.44 11.54 16.87
C CYS A 253 0.79 12.90 16.61
N LYS A 254 -0.44 13.11 17.09
CA LYS A 254 -1.17 14.39 16.95
C LYS A 254 -0.82 15.39 18.04
N THR A 255 -0.55 14.92 19.25
CA THR A 255 -0.39 15.77 20.43
C THR A 255 1.06 16.02 20.81
N VAL A 256 1.96 15.10 20.47
CA VAL A 256 3.38 15.17 20.80
C VAL A 256 4.19 15.58 19.59
N GLN A 257 4.92 16.69 19.73
CA GLN A 257 5.79 17.23 18.69
C GLN A 257 7.07 16.39 18.54
N PRO A 258 7.78 16.48 17.40
CA PRO A 258 9.05 15.78 17.20
C PRO A 258 10.15 16.12 18.21
N ASP A 259 10.07 17.21 18.95
CA ASP A 259 10.99 17.55 20.06
C ASP A 259 10.47 17.11 21.43
N LEU A 260 9.44 16.26 21.46
CA LEU A 260 8.74 15.74 22.64
C LEU A 260 7.92 16.79 23.42
N GLN A 261 7.75 18.01 22.89
CA GLN A 261 6.80 18.95 23.49
C GLN A 261 5.37 18.40 23.39
N GLY A 262 4.62 18.52 24.49
CA GLY A 262 3.24 18.01 24.60
C GLY A 262 3.13 16.59 25.17
N TYR A 263 4.25 15.92 25.46
CA TYR A 263 4.23 14.69 26.23
C TYR A 263 4.21 14.99 27.74
N ASP A 264 3.22 14.46 28.44
CA ASP A 264 3.04 14.56 29.88
C ASP A 264 3.27 13.19 30.53
N GLU A 265 4.32 13.08 31.35
CA GLU A 265 4.71 11.86 32.06
C GLU A 265 3.81 11.54 33.26
N GLU A 266 3.11 12.54 33.80
CA GLU A 266 2.39 12.41 35.07
C GLU A 266 0.86 12.37 34.89
N GLU A 267 0.31 13.06 33.88
CA GLU A 267 -1.14 13.13 33.68
C GLU A 267 -1.69 12.14 32.64
N ALA A 268 -0.89 11.72 31.66
CA ALA A 268 -1.35 10.89 30.57
C ALA A 268 -0.99 9.41 30.77
N ALA A 269 -2.01 8.55 30.78
CA ALA A 269 -1.84 7.09 30.86
C ALA A 269 -1.48 6.50 29.49
N TRP A 270 -0.33 6.87 28.95
CA TRP A 270 0.17 6.31 27.69
C TRP A 270 0.51 4.81 27.84
N PRO A 271 0.39 4.01 26.76
CA PRO A 271 0.90 2.65 26.76
C PRO A 271 2.43 2.64 26.92
N SER A 272 2.96 1.66 27.66
CA SER A 272 4.40 1.56 27.95
C SER A 272 5.30 1.59 26.71
N LEU A 273 4.79 1.12 25.56
CA LEU A 273 5.48 1.24 24.26
C LEU A 273 5.87 2.70 23.95
N LEU A 274 4.96 3.65 24.20
CA LEU A 274 5.15 5.06 23.91
C LEU A 274 6.03 5.73 24.97
N ASP A 275 5.89 5.35 26.25
CA ASP A 275 6.77 5.84 27.31
C ASP A 275 8.23 5.42 27.05
N ASP A 276 8.43 4.14 26.72
CA ASP A 276 9.73 3.60 26.36
C ASP A 276 10.33 4.29 25.11
N PHE A 277 9.50 4.66 24.14
CA PHE A 277 9.92 5.42 22.95
C PHE A 277 10.40 6.82 23.34
N VAL A 278 9.69 7.50 24.23
CA VAL A 278 10.08 8.83 24.72
C VAL A 278 11.42 8.77 25.45
N GLU A 279 11.62 7.79 26.34
CA GLU A 279 12.90 7.57 27.03
C GLU A 279 14.06 7.35 26.04
N TRP A 280 13.85 6.48 25.04
CA TRP A 280 14.84 6.22 23.99
C TRP A 280 15.18 7.49 23.20
N LYS A 281 14.17 8.29 22.87
CA LYS A 281 14.36 9.53 22.11
C LYS A 281 15.08 10.60 22.93
N LYS A 282 14.74 10.77 24.22
CA LYS A 282 15.44 11.64 25.15
C LYS A 282 16.93 11.28 25.24
N ALA A 283 17.23 9.99 25.39
CA ALA A 283 18.61 9.51 25.44
C ALA A 283 19.40 9.87 24.16
N LYS A 284 18.77 9.76 22.98
CA LYS A 284 19.40 10.16 21.71
C LYS A 284 19.59 11.67 21.57
N LEU A 285 18.66 12.48 22.06
CA LEU A 285 18.81 13.95 22.05
C LEU A 285 19.98 14.42 22.91
N VAL A 286 20.24 13.76 24.05
CA VAL A 286 21.37 14.09 24.95
C VAL A 286 22.72 13.68 24.33
N LEU A 287 22.74 12.70 23.44
CA LEU A 287 23.96 12.19 22.80
C LEU A 287 24.41 12.97 21.55
N VAL A 288 23.60 13.92 21.06
CA VAL A 288 24.02 14.86 20.01
C VAL A 288 24.66 16.07 20.71
N PRO A 289 26.00 16.23 20.72
CA PRO A 289 26.62 17.40 21.32
C PRO A 289 26.18 18.62 20.51
N THR A 290 25.71 19.66 21.18
CA THR A 290 25.60 20.99 20.58
C THR A 290 26.99 21.45 20.15
N GLU A 291 27.32 21.31 18.87
CA GLU A 291 28.57 21.84 18.27
C GLU A 291 28.71 23.36 18.43
N ASP A 292 27.66 24.06 18.87
CA ASP A 292 27.66 25.52 19.10
C ASP A 292 28.15 25.98 20.49
N ALA A 293 28.67 25.09 21.34
CA ALA A 293 29.24 25.49 22.64
C ALA A 293 30.78 25.66 22.66
N MET A 294 31.45 25.69 21.50
CA MET A 294 32.91 25.86 21.41
C MET A 294 33.38 27.02 20.50
N VAL A 295 32.55 28.02 20.24
CA VAL A 295 33.01 29.29 19.64
C VAL A 295 32.31 30.49 20.29
N GLU A 296 32.76 30.86 21.49
CA GLU A 296 33.16 32.21 21.97
C GLU A 296 33.20 32.29 23.50
#